data_AF-A0A7Y7XIY1-F1
#
_entry.id   AF-A0A7Y7XIY1-F1
#
_cell.length_a   1.000
_cell.length_b   1.000
_cell.length_c   1.000
_cell.angle_alpha   90.00
_cell.angle_beta   90.00
_cell.angle_gamma   90.00
#
_symmetry.space_group_name_H-M   'P 1'
#
loop_
_entity.id
_entity.type
_entity.pdbx_description
1 polymer ?
#
loop_
_entity_poly.entity_id
_entity_poly.type
_entity_poly.pdbx_seq_one_letter_code
_entity_poly.pdbx_strand_id
1 'polypeptide(L)'
;MEAESKTLITSTVGDTSIQVSELVPTSKSDDSTKIVTLTREGSQPITLRNVDFEVIYTDPDPTHSPNVILVGLSGGANCCHTLHIISFSPSLHKQDIEAYNSDQFDVQAVAHSGPTLGFFDFSFAFWYHSFAGSPAPPVSLSWDAIQGRYVLNAEGMRKPAPSNAELEEDANQLLEEGVDPQYPWPPTLLWGDMLTYIYSGNSAAARTLMDTAWQPTWGDKELFSTCFSLQLHKGWLWGDMDIGHLMKADGDFPKPISVPATCGRPIRKQTPMSPI
;
A
#
# COMPACT_ATOMS: atom_id res chain seq x y z
N MET A 1 33.27 -5.25 13.30
CA MET A 1 33.91 -4.58 12.16
C MET A 1 32.79 -4.01 11.32
N GLU A 2 32.79 -2.71 11.05
CA GLU A 2 31.87 -2.15 10.05
C GLU A 2 32.27 -2.69 8.68
N ALA A 3 31.29 -3.09 7.87
CA ALA A 3 31.54 -3.59 6.52
C ALA A 3 32.15 -2.48 5.64
N GLU A 4 33.18 -2.81 4.86
CA GLU A 4 33.79 -1.86 3.93
C GLU A 4 32.81 -1.52 2.80
N SER A 5 32.58 -0.22 2.57
CA SER A 5 31.79 0.27 1.44
C SER A 5 32.69 0.51 0.23
N LYS A 6 32.34 -0.06 -0.92
CA LYS A 6 32.99 0.23 -2.20
C LYS A 6 32.16 1.27 -2.95
N THR A 7 32.73 2.43 -3.26
CA THR A 7 32.07 3.40 -4.14
C THR A 7 32.00 2.84 -5.56
N LEU A 8 30.80 2.86 -6.14
CA LEU A 8 30.53 2.37 -7.49
C LEU A 8 30.44 3.53 -8.48
N ILE A 9 29.67 4.56 -8.14
CA ILE A 9 29.33 5.68 -9.02
C ILE A 9 29.32 6.97 -8.22
N THR A 10 29.82 8.05 -8.82
CA THR A 10 29.60 9.43 -8.36
C THR A 10 29.10 10.25 -9.54
N SER A 11 28.07 11.06 -9.31
CA SER A 11 27.50 11.98 -10.30
C SER A 11 27.10 13.30 -9.64
N THR A 12 26.79 14.31 -10.46
CA THR A 12 26.33 15.63 -10.04
C THR A 12 25.16 16.09 -10.89
N VAL A 13 24.11 16.59 -10.25
CA VAL A 13 22.95 17.21 -10.91
C VAL A 13 22.78 18.59 -10.30
N GLY A 14 23.10 19.64 -11.07
CA GLY A 14 23.23 20.99 -10.53
C GLY A 14 24.33 21.04 -9.45
N ASP A 15 23.97 21.48 -8.25
CA ASP A 15 24.81 21.54 -7.05
C ASP A 15 24.63 20.33 -6.11
N THR A 16 23.84 19.33 -6.53
CA THR A 16 23.62 18.11 -5.75
C THR A 16 24.56 17.00 -6.24
N SER A 17 25.37 16.44 -5.33
CA SER A 17 26.20 15.27 -5.59
C SER A 17 25.49 13.99 -5.16
N ILE A 18 25.53 13.00 -6.03
CA ILE A 18 24.95 11.67 -5.84
C ILE A 18 26.10 10.67 -5.82
N GLN A 19 26.20 9.88 -4.75
CA GLN A 19 27.17 8.81 -4.61
C GLN A 19 26.43 7.49 -4.41
N VAL A 20 26.77 6.49 -5.21
CA VAL A 20 26.30 5.11 -5.03
C VAL A 20 27.48 4.27 -4.56
N SER A 21 27.29 3.58 -3.44
CA SER A 21 28.25 2.62 -2.92
C SER A 21 27.55 1.30 -2.60
N GLU A 22 28.35 0.25 -2.43
CA GLU A 22 27.87 -1.08 -2.06
C GLU A 22 28.63 -1.54 -0.82
N LEU A 23 27.89 -2.00 0.18
CA LEU A 23 28.48 -2.69 1.33
C LEU A 23 28.77 -4.12 0.91
N VAL A 24 30.05 -4.48 0.97
CA VAL A 24 30.48 -5.85 0.71
C VAL A 24 30.04 -6.71 1.90
N PRO A 25 29.20 -7.74 1.68
CA PRO A 25 28.72 -8.58 2.76
C PRO A 25 29.89 -9.32 3.43
N THR A 26 29.86 -9.40 4.76
CA THR A 26 30.90 -10.07 5.55
C THR A 26 30.77 -11.59 5.57
N SER A 27 29.64 -12.13 5.10
CA SER A 27 29.37 -13.55 4.98
C SER A 27 28.70 -13.87 3.63
N LYS A 28 28.77 -15.13 3.18
CA LYS A 28 28.15 -15.57 1.92
C LYS A 28 26.62 -15.67 1.98
N SER A 29 26.02 -15.59 3.16
CA SER A 29 24.57 -15.66 3.36
C SER A 29 23.89 -14.29 3.39
N ASP A 30 24.67 -13.21 3.40
CA ASP A 30 24.13 -11.85 3.45
C ASP A 30 24.08 -11.29 2.03
N ASP A 31 22.94 -10.71 1.67
CA ASP A 31 22.82 -9.96 0.41
C ASP A 31 23.67 -8.69 0.48
N SER A 32 24.25 -8.29 -0.66
CA SER A 32 24.93 -6.99 -0.73
C SER A 32 23.91 -5.86 -0.58
N THR A 33 24.26 -4.85 0.19
CA THR A 33 23.41 -3.67 0.38
C THR A 33 23.96 -2.52 -0.44
N LYS A 34 23.13 -1.98 -1.33
CA LYS A 34 23.41 -0.73 -2.03
C LYS A 34 23.09 0.44 -1.13
N ILE A 35 23.97 1.43 -1.12
CA ILE A 35 23.81 2.70 -0.43
C ILE A 35 23.78 3.79 -1.50
N VAL A 36 22.74 4.63 -1.45
CA VAL A 36 22.70 5.86 -2.24
C VAL A 36 22.78 7.04 -1.27
N THR A 37 23.84 7.84 -1.39
CA THR A 37 24.01 9.06 -0.60
C THR A 37 23.87 10.27 -1.51
N LEU A 38 22.96 11.17 -1.14
CA LEU A 38 22.76 12.45 -1.81
C LEU A 38 23.21 13.57 -0.89
N THR A 39 24.00 14.49 -1.43
CA THR A 39 24.55 15.64 -0.70
C THR A 39 24.34 16.91 -1.50
N ARG A 40 23.91 17.97 -0.83
CA ARG A 40 23.78 19.32 -1.40
C ARG A 40 24.29 20.30 -0.36
N GLU A 41 25.03 21.32 -0.79
CA GLU A 41 25.53 22.35 0.12
C GLU A 41 24.37 22.99 0.89
N GLY A 42 24.54 23.16 2.20
CA GLY A 42 23.50 23.72 3.08
C GLY A 42 22.34 22.78 3.43
N SER A 43 22.33 21.53 2.94
CA SER A 43 21.31 20.52 3.29
C SER A 43 21.90 19.35 4.08
N GLN A 44 21.06 18.68 4.88
CA GLN A 44 21.43 17.40 5.48
C GLN A 44 21.53 16.31 4.40
N PRO A 45 22.59 15.47 4.41
CA PRO A 45 22.69 14.37 3.48
C PRO A 45 21.52 13.38 3.60
N ILE A 46 21.08 12.84 2.48
CA ILE A 46 20.09 11.76 2.43
C ILE A 46 20.82 10.46 2.12
N THR A 47 20.63 9.45 2.96
CA THR A 47 21.20 8.11 2.75
C THR A 47 20.08 7.09 2.61
N LEU A 48 20.04 6.38 1.48
CA LEU A 48 19.14 5.26 1.21
C LEU A 48 19.91 3.94 1.32
N ARG A 49 19.24 2.87 1.76
CA ARG A 49 19.85 1.54 1.96
C ARG A 49 18.87 0.45 1.58
N ASN A 50 19.16 -0.26 0.50
CA ASN A 50 18.33 -1.34 -0.02
C ASN A 50 19.23 -2.40 -0.69
N VAL A 51 18.74 -3.62 -0.88
CA VAL A 51 19.50 -4.64 -1.65
C VAL A 51 19.55 -4.27 -3.14
N ASP A 52 18.51 -3.60 -3.63
CA ASP A 52 18.50 -3.05 -4.98
C ASP A 52 17.72 -1.72 -5.08
N PHE A 53 18.00 -0.96 -6.14
CA PHE A 53 17.29 0.25 -6.52
C PHE A 53 16.98 0.26 -8.01
N GLU A 54 15.75 0.60 -8.37
CA GLU A 54 15.34 0.90 -9.74
C GLU A 54 14.92 2.37 -9.86
N VAL A 55 15.42 3.09 -10.85
CA VAL A 55 14.97 4.45 -11.16
C VAL A 55 13.74 4.36 -12.06
N ILE A 56 12.59 4.80 -11.56
CA ILE A 56 11.33 4.77 -12.34
C ILE A 56 10.93 6.14 -12.89
N TYR A 57 11.57 7.21 -12.41
CA TYR A 57 11.35 8.56 -12.92
C TYR A 57 12.58 9.45 -12.70
N THR A 58 12.81 10.35 -13.65
CA THR A 58 13.78 11.46 -13.55
C THR A 58 13.22 12.66 -14.29
N ASP A 59 13.09 13.81 -13.61
CA ASP A 59 12.71 15.05 -14.28
C ASP A 59 13.93 15.59 -15.08
N PRO A 60 13.77 15.94 -16.36
CA PRO A 60 14.85 16.50 -17.15
C PRO A 60 15.29 17.91 -16.68
N ASP A 61 14.44 18.62 -15.95
CA ASP A 61 14.74 19.92 -15.35
C ASP A 61 15.02 19.75 -13.84
N PRO A 62 16.27 19.99 -13.38
CA PRO A 62 16.63 19.82 -11.97
C PRO A 62 16.00 20.87 -11.05
N THR A 63 15.33 21.90 -11.59
CA THR A 63 14.62 22.91 -10.81
C THR A 63 13.18 22.51 -10.49
N HIS A 64 12.62 21.54 -11.22
CA HIS A 64 11.31 20.97 -10.94
C HIS A 64 11.39 19.94 -9.81
N SER A 65 10.26 19.66 -9.16
CA SER A 65 10.17 18.61 -8.14
C SER A 65 8.90 17.80 -8.36
N PRO A 66 8.92 16.48 -8.09
CA PRO A 66 10.07 15.70 -7.63
C PRO A 66 11.13 15.55 -8.73
N ASN A 67 12.38 15.28 -8.37
CA ASN A 67 13.47 15.16 -9.34
C ASN A 67 13.73 13.72 -9.74
N VAL A 68 13.70 12.80 -8.78
CA VAL A 68 13.98 11.38 -8.99
C VAL A 68 13.03 10.56 -8.13
N ILE A 69 12.53 9.46 -8.68
CA ILE A 69 11.79 8.45 -7.92
C ILE A 69 12.48 7.11 -8.12
N LEU A 70 12.82 6.48 -7.00
CA LEU A 70 13.49 5.20 -6.93
C LEU A 70 12.55 4.17 -6.29
N VAL A 71 12.51 2.96 -6.81
CA VAL A 71 11.98 1.79 -6.10
C VAL A 71 13.14 1.14 -5.38
N GLY A 72 13.14 1.13 -4.05
CA GLY A 72 14.07 0.38 -3.22
C GLY A 72 13.51 -0.99 -2.90
N LEU A 73 14.27 -2.06 -3.18
CA LEU A 73 13.96 -3.42 -2.74
C LEU A 73 14.75 -3.74 -1.48
N SER A 74 14.08 -4.07 -0.38
CA SER A 74 14.75 -4.42 0.89
C SER A 74 15.26 -5.87 0.95
N GLY A 75 14.76 -6.77 0.07
CA GLY A 75 15.13 -8.19 0.07
C GLY A 75 14.39 -9.04 1.12
N GLY A 76 13.47 -8.45 1.88
CA GLY A 76 12.66 -9.18 2.86
C GLY A 76 11.69 -10.19 2.22
N ALA A 77 11.24 -11.17 3.02
CA ALA A 77 10.16 -12.07 2.61
C ALA A 77 8.90 -11.26 2.27
N ASN A 78 8.28 -11.56 1.12
CA ASN A 78 7.18 -10.79 0.53
C ASN A 78 7.61 -9.41 -0.03
N CYS A 79 8.77 -9.33 -0.69
CA CYS A 79 9.19 -8.24 -1.58
C CYS A 79 8.83 -6.82 -1.09
N CYS A 80 9.35 -6.39 0.06
CA CYS A 80 9.01 -5.07 0.60
C CYS A 80 9.69 -3.96 -0.22
N HIS A 81 8.93 -3.41 -1.17
CA HIS A 81 9.30 -2.25 -1.98
C HIS A 81 8.95 -0.95 -1.25
N THR A 82 9.85 0.02 -1.36
CA THR A 82 9.65 1.39 -0.90
C THR A 82 9.92 2.33 -2.06
N LEU A 83 9.01 3.24 -2.35
CA LEU A 83 9.25 4.34 -3.26
C LEU A 83 9.98 5.46 -2.51
N HIS A 84 11.18 5.81 -2.96
CA HIS A 84 11.95 6.95 -2.47
C HIS A 84 11.79 8.12 -3.44
N ILE A 85 11.10 9.16 -3.00
CA ILE A 85 10.82 10.36 -3.78
C ILE A 85 11.81 11.41 -3.34
N ILE A 86 12.66 11.84 -4.27
CA ILE A 86 13.76 12.75 -3.98
C ILE A 86 13.53 14.06 -4.72
N SER A 87 13.58 15.16 -3.97
CA SER A 87 13.54 16.52 -4.50
C SER A 87 14.82 17.26 -4.14
N PHE A 88 15.39 17.97 -5.08
CA PHE A 88 16.60 18.76 -4.92
C PHE A 88 16.24 20.22 -4.66
N SER A 89 15.17 20.75 -5.27
CA SER A 89 14.82 22.17 -5.28
C SER A 89 13.58 22.47 -4.43
N PRO A 90 13.54 23.55 -3.63
CA PRO A 90 14.65 24.48 -3.34
C PRO A 90 15.68 23.89 -2.36
N SER A 91 15.37 22.77 -1.71
CA SER A 91 16.22 22.09 -0.75
C SER A 91 16.15 20.58 -0.93
N LEU A 92 17.21 19.88 -0.53
CA LEU A 92 17.24 18.42 -0.58
C LEU A 92 16.19 17.85 0.40
N HIS A 93 15.18 17.16 -0.13
CA HIS A 93 14.06 16.57 0.60
C HIS A 93 13.77 15.15 0.10
N LYS A 94 13.30 14.30 1.01
CA LYS A 94 12.83 12.94 0.71
C LYS A 94 11.47 12.67 1.33
N GLN A 95 10.64 11.97 0.57
CA GLN A 95 9.50 11.24 1.07
C GLN A 95 9.69 9.75 0.76
N ASP A 96 9.41 8.90 1.73
CA ASP A 96 9.28 7.46 1.53
C ASP A 96 7.79 7.08 1.44
N ILE A 97 7.46 6.19 0.52
CA ILE A 97 6.14 5.61 0.35
C ILE A 97 6.27 4.09 0.40
N GLU A 98 5.59 3.46 1.36
CA GLU A 98 5.63 2.01 1.53
C GLU A 98 4.71 1.33 0.52
N ALA A 99 5.29 0.76 -0.53
CA ALA A 99 4.55 0.01 -1.54
C ALA A 99 4.40 -1.48 -1.17
N TYR A 100 5.11 -1.92 -0.13
CA TYR A 100 5.15 -3.29 0.36
C TYR A 100 5.27 -4.26 -0.81
N ASN A 101 4.29 -5.16 -0.96
CA ASN A 101 4.23 -6.21 -1.94
C ASN A 101 3.96 -5.78 -3.38
N SER A 102 3.70 -4.49 -3.64
CA SER A 102 3.50 -4.03 -5.01
C SER A 102 4.81 -4.09 -5.77
N ASP A 103 4.90 -4.97 -6.76
CA ASP A 103 5.98 -5.07 -7.75
C ASP A 103 5.61 -4.40 -9.08
N GLN A 104 4.39 -3.87 -9.18
CA GLN A 104 3.89 -3.13 -10.33
C GLN A 104 3.75 -1.66 -9.96
N PHE A 105 4.40 -0.81 -10.75
CA PHE A 105 4.36 0.64 -10.64
C PHE A 105 3.99 1.24 -11.99
N ASP A 106 2.92 2.01 -12.01
CA ASP A 106 2.56 2.83 -13.16
C ASP A 106 3.05 4.26 -12.92
N VAL A 107 3.77 4.82 -13.88
CA VAL A 107 4.32 6.17 -13.83
C VAL A 107 3.83 6.93 -15.05
N GLN A 108 2.87 7.81 -14.83
CA GLN A 108 2.29 8.62 -15.90
C GLN A 108 2.85 10.03 -15.82
N ALA A 109 3.66 10.41 -16.81
CA ALA A 109 4.23 11.73 -16.89
C ALA A 109 3.13 12.79 -17.08
N VAL A 110 3.21 13.86 -16.30
CA VAL A 110 2.34 15.03 -16.43
C VAL A 110 3.24 16.23 -16.77
N ALA A 111 2.87 17.01 -17.78
CA ALA A 111 3.71 18.12 -18.22
C ALA A 111 3.85 19.17 -17.10
N HIS A 112 5.10 19.53 -16.76
CA HIS A 112 5.43 20.56 -15.77
C HIS A 112 4.94 20.28 -14.34
N SER A 113 4.70 19.01 -14.00
CA SER A 113 4.46 18.55 -12.63
C SER A 113 5.08 17.17 -12.41
N GLY A 114 5.18 16.73 -11.16
CA GLY A 114 5.54 15.33 -10.89
C GLY A 114 4.59 14.35 -11.56
N PRO A 115 5.06 13.15 -11.93
CA PRO A 115 4.22 12.14 -12.55
C PRO A 115 3.17 11.66 -11.56
N THR A 116 2.04 11.17 -12.07
CA THR A 116 1.12 10.38 -11.25
C THR A 116 1.72 8.99 -11.03
N LEU A 117 1.64 8.48 -9.80
CA LEU A 117 2.13 7.16 -9.42
C LEU A 117 0.95 6.23 -9.16
N GLY A 118 0.97 5.05 -9.77
CA GLY A 118 0.00 3.98 -9.54
C GLY A 118 0.67 2.73 -8.97
N PHE A 119 0.06 2.09 -7.98
CA PHE A 119 0.50 0.81 -7.39
C PHE A 119 -0.68 0.13 -6.67
N PHE A 120 -0.47 -1.06 -6.09
CA PHE A 120 -1.50 -1.79 -5.35
C PHE A 120 -1.27 -1.74 -3.84
N ASP A 121 -2.35 -1.57 -3.07
CA ASP A 121 -2.28 -1.60 -1.61
C ASP A 121 -2.41 -3.03 -1.08
N PHE A 122 -1.32 -3.56 -0.55
CA PHE A 122 -1.28 -4.88 0.07
C PHE A 122 -1.53 -4.85 1.59
N SER A 123 -2.15 -3.80 2.14
CA SER A 123 -2.53 -3.75 3.55
C SER A 123 -3.46 -4.91 3.98
N PHE A 124 -4.12 -5.59 3.04
CA PHE A 124 -4.94 -6.79 3.28
C PHE A 124 -4.23 -8.11 2.96
N ALA A 125 -2.93 -8.10 2.64
CA ALA A 125 -2.15 -9.31 2.45
C ALA A 125 -2.23 -10.22 3.69
N PHE A 126 -2.54 -11.49 3.46
CA PHE A 126 -2.71 -12.53 4.48
C PHE A 126 -3.90 -12.32 5.44
N TRP A 127 -4.76 -11.33 5.20
CA TRP A 127 -5.94 -11.10 6.02
C TRP A 127 -7.07 -12.04 5.58
N TYR A 128 -7.29 -13.08 6.40
CA TYR A 128 -8.27 -14.16 6.16
C TYR A 128 -8.12 -14.94 4.84
N HIS A 129 -6.99 -14.79 4.15
CA HIS A 129 -6.68 -15.56 2.95
C HIS A 129 -5.17 -15.78 2.82
N SER A 130 -4.74 -16.66 1.90
CA SER A 130 -3.34 -16.70 1.46
C SER A 130 -2.97 -15.43 0.69
N PHE A 131 -1.67 -15.13 0.58
CA PHE A 131 -1.17 -14.00 -0.22
C PHE A 131 -1.77 -13.97 -1.63
N ALA A 132 -1.73 -15.11 -2.33
CA ALA A 132 -2.14 -15.22 -3.73
C ALA A 132 -3.63 -14.92 -3.98
N GLY A 133 -4.47 -14.96 -2.96
CA GLY A 133 -5.87 -14.51 -3.08
C GLY A 133 -6.23 -13.37 -2.14
N SER A 134 -5.24 -12.67 -1.58
CA SER A 134 -5.51 -11.43 -0.85
C SER A 134 -5.81 -10.33 -1.86
N PRO A 135 -6.88 -9.53 -1.70
CA PRO A 135 -7.13 -8.41 -2.58
C PRO A 135 -6.11 -7.31 -2.34
N ALA A 136 -5.79 -6.58 -3.41
CA ALA A 136 -4.92 -5.42 -3.36
C ALA A 136 -5.53 -4.32 -4.24
N PRO A 137 -6.32 -3.39 -3.68
CA PRO A 137 -6.96 -2.34 -4.48
C PRO A 137 -5.90 -1.39 -5.07
N PRO A 138 -6.13 -0.86 -6.28
CA PRO A 138 -5.22 0.10 -6.91
C PRO A 138 -5.28 1.44 -6.18
N VAL A 139 -4.13 2.10 -6.12
CA VAL A 139 -3.92 3.40 -5.50
C VAL A 139 -3.26 4.32 -6.51
N SER A 140 -3.68 5.59 -6.53
CA SER A 140 -3.03 6.62 -7.32
C SER A 140 -2.58 7.76 -6.41
N LEU A 141 -1.35 8.22 -6.58
CA LEU A 141 -0.80 9.39 -5.91
C LEU A 141 -0.43 10.46 -6.95
N SER A 142 -0.61 11.72 -6.58
CA SER A 142 -0.20 12.86 -7.38
C SER A 142 0.73 13.76 -6.56
N TRP A 143 1.62 14.46 -7.26
CA TRP A 143 2.52 15.41 -6.64
C TRP A 143 1.77 16.68 -6.23
N ASP A 144 1.78 17.01 -4.94
CA ASP A 144 1.35 18.31 -4.44
C ASP A 144 2.57 19.24 -4.38
N ALA A 145 2.67 20.14 -5.36
CA ALA A 145 3.76 21.11 -5.45
C ALA A 145 3.76 22.14 -4.31
N ILE A 146 2.62 22.38 -3.67
CA ILE A 146 2.51 23.31 -2.53
C ILE A 146 3.08 22.63 -1.28
N GLN A 147 2.76 21.35 -1.07
CA GLN A 147 3.27 20.57 0.07
C GLN A 147 4.67 19.99 -0.18
N GLY A 148 5.14 19.96 -1.43
CA GLY A 148 6.43 19.37 -1.80
C GLY A 148 6.48 17.85 -1.56
N ARG A 149 5.34 17.17 -1.73
CA ARG A 149 5.22 15.72 -1.48
C ARG A 149 4.10 15.10 -2.32
N TYR A 150 4.16 13.79 -2.51
CA TYR A 150 3.04 13.02 -3.02
C TYR A 150 1.92 12.91 -1.99
N VAL A 151 0.70 13.06 -2.48
CA VAL A 151 -0.55 12.89 -1.73
C VAL A 151 -1.48 11.99 -2.54
N LEU A 152 -2.54 11.48 -1.89
CA LEU A 152 -3.53 10.66 -2.55
C LEU A 152 -4.22 11.42 -3.70
N ASN A 153 -4.26 10.82 -4.88
CA ASN A 153 -5.01 11.34 -6.03
C ASN A 153 -6.49 10.92 -5.91
N ALA A 154 -7.17 11.47 -4.91
CA ALA A 154 -8.53 11.04 -4.59
C ALA A 154 -9.52 11.31 -5.74
N GLU A 155 -9.32 12.37 -6.50
CA GLU A 155 -10.14 12.67 -7.67
C GLU A 155 -9.95 11.64 -8.79
N GLY A 156 -8.70 11.27 -9.10
CA GLY A 156 -8.40 10.27 -10.12
C GLY A 156 -8.83 8.85 -9.77
N MET A 157 -8.99 8.54 -8.47
CA MET A 157 -9.45 7.22 -8.02
C MET A 157 -10.98 7.09 -7.98
N ARG A 158 -11.72 8.20 -7.93
CA ARG A 158 -13.18 8.16 -7.78
C ARG A 158 -13.86 7.55 -8.99
N LYS A 159 -14.85 6.71 -8.72
CA LYS A 159 -15.78 6.17 -9.73
C LYS A 159 -17.21 6.61 -9.40
N PRO A 160 -18.10 6.67 -10.39
CA PRO A 160 -19.54 6.82 -10.14
C PRO A 160 -20.01 5.76 -9.13
N ALA A 161 -20.98 6.13 -8.29
CA ALA A 161 -21.61 5.17 -7.41
C ALA A 161 -22.27 4.06 -8.23
N PRO A 162 -22.15 2.79 -7.82
CA PRO A 162 -22.85 1.70 -8.48
C PRO A 162 -24.36 1.91 -8.34
N SER A 163 -25.08 1.48 -9.37
CA SER A 163 -26.54 1.38 -9.33
C SER A 163 -26.97 0.23 -8.39
N ASN A 164 -28.24 0.25 -7.99
CA ASN A 164 -28.80 -0.83 -7.19
C ASN A 164 -28.75 -2.19 -7.92
N ALA A 165 -28.87 -2.18 -9.25
CA ALA A 165 -28.80 -3.41 -10.05
C ALA A 165 -27.38 -3.99 -10.06
N GLU A 166 -26.36 -3.15 -10.18
CA GLU A 166 -24.95 -3.57 -10.07
C GLU A 166 -24.65 -4.12 -8.66
N LEU A 167 -25.13 -3.46 -7.60
CA LEU A 167 -24.96 -3.96 -6.24
C LEU A 167 -25.67 -5.30 -5.98
N GLU A 168 -26.85 -5.50 -6.58
CA GLU A 168 -27.58 -6.78 -6.50
C GLU A 168 -26.87 -7.88 -7.28
N GLU A 169 -26.30 -7.57 -8.44
CA GLU A 169 -25.49 -8.50 -9.24
C GLU A 169 -24.24 -8.94 -8.46
N ASP A 170 -23.48 -8.00 -7.91
CA ASP A 170 -22.31 -8.29 -7.08
C ASP A 170 -22.69 -9.13 -5.85
N ALA A 171 -23.79 -8.76 -5.17
CA ALA A 171 -24.26 -9.51 -4.02
C ALA A 171 -24.62 -10.95 -4.40
N ASN A 172 -25.27 -11.17 -5.55
CA ASN A 172 -25.62 -12.50 -6.03
C ASN A 172 -24.39 -13.32 -6.41
N GLN A 173 -23.37 -12.72 -7.03
CA GLN A 173 -22.12 -13.40 -7.33
C GLN A 173 -21.45 -13.96 -6.06
N LEU A 174 -21.48 -13.20 -4.96
CA LEU A 174 -20.96 -13.64 -3.67
C LEU A 174 -21.71 -14.84 -3.08
N LEU A 175 -22.97 -15.06 -3.45
CA LEU A 175 -23.75 -16.21 -2.99
C LEU A 175 -23.37 -17.51 -3.71
N GLU A 176 -22.81 -17.39 -4.92
CA GLU A 176 -22.31 -18.53 -5.71
C GLU A 176 -20.91 -18.99 -5.26
N GLU A 177 -20.19 -18.13 -4.55
CA GLU A 177 -18.86 -18.43 -4.03
C GLU A 177 -18.88 -19.52 -2.95
N GLY A 178 -18.08 -20.55 -3.17
CA GLY A 178 -17.89 -21.62 -2.19
C GLY A 178 -17.07 -21.14 -1.00
N VAL A 179 -17.60 -21.27 0.20
CA VAL A 179 -16.84 -21.02 1.44
C VAL A 179 -16.21 -22.31 1.95
N ASP A 180 -14.93 -22.26 2.32
CA ASP A 180 -14.27 -23.39 2.97
C ASP A 180 -14.95 -23.69 4.31
N PRO A 181 -15.58 -24.88 4.48
CA PRO A 181 -16.29 -25.21 5.70
C PRO A 181 -15.38 -25.32 6.94
N GLN A 182 -14.05 -25.40 6.77
CA GLN A 182 -13.04 -25.41 7.84
C GLN A 182 -12.68 -23.99 8.31
N TYR A 183 -12.86 -22.98 7.46
CA TYR A 183 -12.58 -21.58 7.74
C TYR A 183 -13.79 -20.74 7.34
N PRO A 184 -14.84 -20.66 8.17
CA PRO A 184 -16.09 -19.99 7.83
C PRO A 184 -15.92 -18.47 7.92
N TRP A 185 -15.11 -17.92 7.03
CA TRP A 185 -15.09 -16.51 6.71
C TRP A 185 -16.02 -16.27 5.53
N PRO A 186 -16.52 -15.03 5.33
CA PRO A 186 -17.11 -14.70 4.04
C PRO A 186 -16.12 -14.99 2.90
N PRO A 187 -16.59 -15.15 1.66
CA PRO A 187 -15.69 -15.30 0.52
C PRO A 187 -14.79 -14.08 0.39
N THR A 188 -13.52 -14.27 0.00
CA THR A 188 -12.55 -13.17 -0.20
C THR A 188 -13.04 -12.10 -1.16
N LEU A 189 -13.83 -12.53 -2.14
CA LEU A 189 -14.47 -11.64 -3.10
C LEU A 189 -15.29 -10.54 -2.39
N LEU A 190 -15.96 -10.84 -1.26
CA LEU A 190 -16.76 -9.86 -0.52
C LEU A 190 -15.91 -8.64 -0.14
N TRP A 191 -14.77 -8.84 0.53
CA TRP A 191 -13.97 -7.69 0.94
C TRP A 191 -13.10 -7.15 -0.18
N GLY A 192 -12.80 -7.93 -1.23
CA GLY A 192 -12.22 -7.41 -2.46
C GLY A 192 -13.11 -6.35 -3.12
N ASP A 193 -14.41 -6.63 -3.23
CA ASP A 193 -15.39 -5.71 -3.80
C ASP A 193 -15.67 -4.53 -2.87
N MET A 194 -15.76 -4.79 -1.55
CA MET A 194 -15.84 -3.70 -0.57
C MET A 194 -14.65 -2.75 -0.69
N LEU A 195 -13.42 -3.25 -0.83
CA LEU A 195 -12.23 -2.43 -1.01
C LEU A 195 -12.28 -1.64 -2.33
N THR A 196 -12.75 -2.27 -3.41
CA THR A 196 -12.97 -1.58 -4.69
C THR A 196 -13.94 -0.41 -4.55
N TYR A 197 -15.04 -0.60 -3.82
CA TYR A 197 -15.99 0.46 -3.54
C TYR A 197 -15.43 1.54 -2.62
N ILE A 198 -14.72 1.17 -1.56
CA ILE A 198 -14.09 2.13 -0.64
C ILE A 198 -13.05 2.99 -1.37
N TYR A 199 -12.14 2.39 -2.13
CA TYR A 199 -11.02 3.09 -2.78
C TYR A 199 -11.51 3.96 -3.95
N SER A 200 -12.71 3.69 -4.47
CA SER A 200 -13.36 4.52 -5.48
C SER A 200 -14.30 5.58 -4.92
N GLY A 201 -14.36 5.77 -3.59
CA GLY A 201 -15.17 6.79 -2.92
C GLY A 201 -16.63 6.41 -2.68
N ASN A 202 -16.96 5.12 -2.72
CA ASN A 202 -18.30 4.56 -2.62
C ASN A 202 -18.46 3.67 -1.37
N SER A 203 -17.93 4.10 -0.22
CA SER A 203 -17.95 3.31 1.03
C SER A 203 -19.34 2.90 1.51
N ALA A 204 -20.37 3.71 1.29
CA ALA A 204 -21.75 3.35 1.61
C ALA A 204 -22.26 2.16 0.76
N ALA A 205 -21.77 2.04 -0.48
CA ALA A 205 -22.06 0.92 -1.36
C ALA A 205 -21.37 -0.36 -0.85
N ALA A 206 -20.12 -0.26 -0.36
CA ALA A 206 -19.43 -1.37 0.30
C ALA A 206 -20.20 -1.90 1.53
N ARG A 207 -20.78 -1.00 2.33
CA ARG A 207 -21.66 -1.39 3.46
C ARG A 207 -22.92 -2.09 2.97
N THR A 208 -23.58 -1.53 1.97
CA THR A 208 -24.79 -2.11 1.38
C THR A 208 -24.53 -3.50 0.80
N LEU A 209 -23.41 -3.69 0.08
CA LEU A 209 -22.98 -4.99 -0.42
C LEU A 209 -22.83 -6.00 0.72
N MET A 210 -22.06 -5.65 1.76
CA MET A 210 -21.83 -6.52 2.91
C MET A 210 -23.15 -6.90 3.60
N ASP A 211 -24.05 -5.94 3.80
CA ASP A 211 -25.33 -6.19 4.46
C ASP A 211 -26.28 -7.06 3.64
N THR A 212 -26.23 -6.93 2.30
CA THR A 212 -27.11 -7.64 1.37
C THR A 212 -26.63 -9.06 1.11
N ALA A 213 -25.32 -9.25 0.92
CA ALA A 213 -24.75 -10.55 0.59
C ALA A 213 -24.59 -11.48 1.80
N TRP A 214 -24.62 -10.94 3.04
CA TRP A 214 -24.23 -11.71 4.22
C TRP A 214 -25.07 -12.98 4.44
N GLN A 215 -24.40 -14.12 4.50
CA GLN A 215 -25.03 -15.38 4.88
C GLN A 215 -24.77 -15.73 6.35
N PRO A 216 -25.76 -16.27 7.10
CA PRO A 216 -25.55 -16.73 8.48
C PRO A 216 -24.42 -17.76 8.64
N THR A 217 -24.13 -18.52 7.59
CA THR A 217 -23.07 -19.53 7.54
C THR A 217 -21.66 -18.94 7.56
N TRP A 218 -21.48 -17.65 7.23
CA TRP A 218 -20.20 -16.93 7.26
C TRP A 218 -19.83 -16.43 8.66
N GLY A 219 -20.68 -16.67 9.66
CA GLY A 219 -20.45 -16.29 11.05
C GLY A 219 -21.01 -14.92 11.40
N ASP A 220 -20.34 -14.26 12.35
CA ASP A 220 -20.79 -13.00 12.93
C ASP A 220 -20.38 -11.80 12.06
N LYS A 221 -21.38 -11.15 11.45
CA LYS A 221 -21.21 -9.97 10.60
C LYS A 221 -20.58 -8.79 11.33
N GLU A 222 -20.98 -8.53 12.57
CA GLU A 222 -20.48 -7.39 13.34
C GLU A 222 -19.02 -7.60 13.75
N LEU A 223 -18.66 -8.84 14.10
CA LEU A 223 -17.27 -9.19 14.33
C LEU A 223 -16.43 -8.98 13.07
N PHE A 224 -16.88 -9.47 11.92
CA PHE A 224 -16.18 -9.28 10.65
C PHE A 224 -16.03 -7.80 10.31
N SER A 225 -17.13 -7.04 10.34
CA SER A 225 -17.18 -5.59 10.13
C SER A 225 -16.18 -4.84 11.01
N THR A 226 -16.11 -5.20 12.30
CA THR A 226 -15.18 -4.61 13.26
C THR A 226 -13.73 -4.94 12.90
N CYS A 227 -13.43 -6.20 12.60
CA CYS A 227 -12.07 -6.61 12.24
C CYS A 227 -11.62 -6.05 10.89
N PHE A 228 -12.53 -5.92 9.92
CA PHE A 228 -12.29 -5.29 8.63
C PHE A 228 -11.96 -3.80 8.82
N SER A 229 -12.76 -3.07 9.59
CA SER A 229 -12.52 -1.67 9.92
C SER A 229 -11.19 -1.49 10.66
N LEU A 230 -10.85 -2.39 11.59
CA LEU A 230 -9.53 -2.38 12.21
C LEU A 230 -8.40 -2.56 11.20
N GLN A 231 -8.58 -3.45 10.22
CA GLN A 231 -7.57 -3.72 9.21
C GLN A 231 -7.35 -2.53 8.28
N LEU A 232 -8.43 -1.86 7.85
CA LEU A 232 -8.37 -0.60 7.10
C LEU A 232 -7.51 0.43 7.84
N HIS A 233 -7.80 0.66 9.12
CA HIS A 233 -7.11 1.65 9.96
C HIS A 233 -5.67 1.27 10.37
N LYS A 234 -5.24 0.02 10.11
CA LYS A 234 -3.84 -0.41 10.25
C LYS A 234 -3.02 -0.11 8.99
N GLY A 235 -3.66 0.00 7.83
CA GLY A 235 -3.01 0.29 6.57
C GLY A 235 -2.37 1.66 6.58
N TRP A 236 -1.15 1.76 6.05
CA TRP A 236 -0.40 3.01 6.03
C TRP A 236 -1.12 4.10 5.23
N LEU A 237 -1.86 3.75 4.17
CA LEU A 237 -2.67 4.71 3.41
C LEU A 237 -3.75 5.39 4.25
N TRP A 238 -4.27 4.70 5.26
CA TRP A 238 -5.26 5.25 6.18
C TRP A 238 -4.64 6.22 7.16
N GLY A 239 -3.46 5.89 7.68
CA GLY A 239 -2.75 6.72 8.67
C GLY A 239 -2.01 7.91 8.05
N ASP A 240 -1.29 7.69 6.95
CA ASP A 240 -0.33 8.64 6.40
C ASP A 240 -0.84 9.37 5.15
N MET A 241 -1.75 8.74 4.39
CA MET A 241 -2.33 9.31 3.17
C MET A 241 -3.80 9.71 3.31
N ASP A 242 -4.37 9.56 4.52
CA ASP A 242 -5.72 10.01 4.87
C ASP A 242 -6.84 9.48 3.94
N ILE A 243 -6.66 8.27 3.38
CA ILE A 243 -7.60 7.70 2.40
C ILE A 243 -9.01 7.56 2.97
N GLY A 244 -9.14 7.24 4.26
CA GLY A 244 -10.42 7.10 4.95
C GLY A 244 -11.25 8.38 4.89
N HIS A 245 -10.64 9.53 5.18
CA HIS A 245 -11.31 10.82 5.13
C HIS A 245 -11.56 11.25 3.68
N LEU A 246 -10.55 11.16 2.81
CA LEU A 246 -10.62 11.61 1.42
C LEU A 246 -11.63 10.82 0.56
N MET A 247 -11.83 9.54 0.89
CA MET A 247 -12.83 8.66 0.27
C MET A 247 -14.16 8.61 1.04
N LYS A 248 -14.31 9.42 2.11
CA LYS A 248 -15.50 9.47 2.97
C LYS A 248 -15.85 8.13 3.64
N ALA A 249 -14.87 7.26 3.80
CA ALA A 249 -15.03 5.92 4.34
C ALA A 249 -15.02 5.86 5.87
N ASP A 250 -14.47 6.86 6.58
CA ASP A 250 -14.38 6.81 8.06
C ASP A 250 -15.73 6.76 8.78
N GLY A 251 -16.77 7.34 8.17
CA GLY A 251 -18.13 7.29 8.74
C GLY A 251 -18.75 5.90 8.61
N ASP A 252 -18.53 5.25 7.47
CA ASP A 252 -19.04 3.91 7.20
C ASP A 252 -18.19 2.85 7.90
N PHE A 253 -16.87 3.01 7.98
CA PHE A 253 -15.90 2.09 8.58
C PHE A 253 -15.08 2.79 9.66
N PRO A 254 -15.70 3.10 10.82
CA PRO A 254 -15.03 3.83 11.89
C PRO A 254 -13.96 2.98 12.56
N LYS A 255 -12.93 3.65 13.08
CA LYS A 255 -11.90 3.01 13.90
C LYS A 255 -12.56 2.33 15.12
N PRO A 256 -12.38 1.02 15.31
CA PRO A 256 -12.99 0.33 16.45
C PRO A 256 -12.49 0.86 17.79
N ILE A 257 -13.41 1.11 18.72
CA ILE A 257 -13.09 1.54 20.11
C ILE A 257 -12.54 0.35 20.92
N SER A 258 -13.06 -0.85 20.68
CA SER A 258 -12.60 -2.09 21.29
C SER A 258 -12.23 -3.09 20.20
N VAL A 259 -11.08 -3.74 20.34
CA VAL A 259 -10.62 -4.76 19.40
C VAL A 259 -10.89 -6.15 19.98
N PRO A 260 -11.77 -6.96 19.35
CA PRO A 260 -11.95 -8.35 19.72
C PRO A 260 -10.63 -9.12 19.58
N ALA A 261 -10.30 -9.97 20.57
CA ALA A 261 -9.09 -10.80 20.55
C ALA A 261 -9.03 -11.79 19.36
N THR A 262 -10.14 -11.97 18.65
CA THR A 262 -10.32 -12.87 17.51
C THR A 262 -9.99 -12.23 16.17
N CYS A 263 -9.82 -10.90 16.09
CA CYS A 263 -9.42 -10.26 14.84
C CYS A 263 -8.03 -10.71 14.38
N GLY A 264 -7.93 -11.23 13.16
CA GLY A 264 -6.67 -11.71 12.57
C GLY A 264 -6.24 -13.12 12.99
N ARG A 265 -7.10 -13.90 13.67
CA ARG A 265 -6.89 -15.34 13.88
C ARG A 265 -7.91 -16.12 13.07
N PRO A 266 -7.52 -17.18 12.33
CA PRO A 266 -8.51 -18.07 11.72
C PRO A 266 -9.38 -18.69 12.82
N ILE A 267 -10.70 -18.51 12.72
CA ILE A 267 -11.66 -19.17 13.61
C ILE A 267 -11.70 -20.64 13.17
N ARG A 268 -10.98 -21.51 13.86
CA ARG A 268 -11.22 -22.95 13.73
C ARG A 268 -12.58 -23.26 14.33
N LYS A 269 -13.42 -24.00 13.61
CA LYS A 269 -14.52 -24.73 14.25
C LYS A 269 -13.92 -25.55 15.38
N GLN A 270 -14.41 -25.35 16.61
CA GLN A 270 -14.16 -26.29 17.69
C GLN A 270 -14.76 -27.63 17.25
N THR A 271 -13.93 -28.66 17.11
CA THR A 271 -14.40 -30.03 16.93
C THR A 271 -15.32 -30.34 18.12
N PRO A 272 -16.55 -30.86 17.92
CA PRO A 272 -17.35 -31.32 19.04
C PRO A 272 -16.53 -32.35 19.82
N MET A 273 -16.37 -32.15 21.13
CA MET A 273 -15.76 -33.16 21.99
C MET A 273 -16.55 -34.44 21.84
N SER A 274 -15.89 -35.51 21.39
CA SER A 274 -16.47 -36.85 21.37
C SER A 274 -17.01 -37.18 22.76
N PRO A 275 -18.26 -37.65 22.90
CA PRO A 275 -18.73 -38.17 24.17
C PRO A 275 -17.88 -39.39 24.53
N ILE A 276 -17.32 -39.37 25.74
CA ILE A 276 -16.61 -40.49 26.38
C ILE A 276 -17.64 -41.56 26.76
#